data_AF-A0A1V8TMW0-F1
#
_entry.id   AF-A0A1V8TMW0-F1
#
_cell.length_a   1.000
_cell.length_b   1.000
_cell.length_c   1.000
_cell.angle_alpha   90.00
_cell.angle_beta   90.00
_cell.angle_gamma   90.00
#
_symmetry.space_group_name_H-M   'P 1'
#
loop_
_entity.id
_entity.type
_entity.pdbx_description
1 polymer ?
#
loop_
_entity_poly.entity_id
_entity_poly.type
_entity_poly.pdbx_seq_one_letter_code
_entity_poly.pdbx_strand_id
1 'polypeptide(L)'
;MKRGAQDHVEREFGYRFKSKALIAQALDATGMGLADGNKRLALLGDKMTAAAVTVEWYTSGAPRASADRLIQAQSDAELAAVARNTDLVEVITFNPGLSKRKALASARTLANALESYPWSHLP
;
A
#
# COMPACT_ATOMS: atom_id res chain seq x y z
N MET A 1 -11.63 8.16 11.43
CA MET A 1 -10.19 7.89 11.58
C MET A 1 -9.67 8.59 12.85
N LYS A 2 -8.94 7.90 13.73
CA LYS A 2 -8.29 8.55 14.88
C LYS A 2 -7.24 9.52 14.33
N ARG A 3 -7.24 10.80 14.75
CA ARG A 3 -6.27 11.82 14.27
C ARG A 3 -4.82 11.31 14.27
N GLY A 4 -4.44 10.52 15.29
CA GLY A 4 -3.10 9.97 15.42
C GLY A 4 -2.65 9.01 14.30
N ALA A 5 -3.56 8.34 13.58
CA ALA A 5 -3.17 7.44 12.49
C ALA A 5 -2.65 8.22 11.27
N GLN A 6 -3.29 9.33 10.92
CA GLN A 6 -2.83 10.19 9.85
C GLN A 6 -1.52 10.90 10.22
N ASP A 7 -1.46 11.51 11.40
CA ASP A 7 -0.26 12.24 11.82
C ASP A 7 0.98 11.32 11.92
N HIS A 8 0.76 10.08 12.34
CA HIS A 8 1.80 9.06 12.37
C HIS A 8 2.31 8.76 10.95
N VAL A 9 1.39 8.50 10.04
CA VAL A 9 1.69 8.14 8.66
C VAL A 9 2.32 9.30 7.88
N GLU A 10 1.84 10.53 8.06
CA GLU A 10 2.43 11.72 7.43
C GLU A 10 3.88 11.97 7.90
N ARG A 11 4.16 11.69 9.18
CA ARG A 11 5.50 11.84 9.77
C ARG A 11 6.48 10.79 9.24
N GLU A 12 6.09 9.51 9.24
CA GLU A 12 6.97 8.41 8.81
C GLU A 12 7.46 8.59 7.37
N PHE A 13 6.63 9.17 6.51
CA PHE A 13 6.94 9.31 5.08
C PHE A 13 7.32 10.72 4.66
N GLY A 14 7.37 11.67 5.61
CA GLY A 14 7.70 13.07 5.33
C GLY A 14 6.72 13.74 4.35
N TYR A 15 5.47 13.28 4.29
CA TYR A 15 4.47 13.71 3.32
C TYR A 15 3.16 14.13 3.99
N ARG A 16 2.52 15.19 3.50
CA ARG A 16 1.24 15.69 4.03
C ARG A 16 0.10 15.45 3.04
N PHE A 17 -0.91 14.67 3.41
CA PHE A 17 -2.02 14.35 2.53
C PHE A 17 -2.95 15.55 2.37
N LYS A 18 -3.24 15.92 1.11
CA LYS A 18 -4.22 16.97 0.80
C LYS A 18 -5.66 16.53 1.10
N SER A 19 -5.97 15.25 0.88
CA SER A 19 -7.30 14.68 1.10
C SER A 19 -7.29 13.70 2.26
N LYS A 20 -7.99 14.06 3.34
CA LYS A 20 -8.21 13.16 4.48
C LYS A 20 -9.07 11.95 4.11
N ALA A 21 -9.91 12.08 3.09
CA ALA A 21 -10.76 10.99 2.61
C ALA A 21 -9.92 9.91 1.91
N LEU A 22 -8.92 10.31 1.11
CA LEU A 22 -8.06 9.36 0.39
C LEU A 22 -7.17 8.57 1.35
N ILE A 23 -6.57 9.21 2.35
CA ILE A 23 -5.80 8.48 3.37
C ILE A 23 -6.68 7.57 4.23
N ALA A 24 -7.90 8.02 4.58
CA ALA A 24 -8.85 7.16 5.30
C ALA A 24 -9.25 5.93 4.46
N GLN A 25 -9.41 6.09 3.15
CA GLN A 25 -9.69 4.98 2.24
C GLN A 25 -8.49 4.03 2.11
N ALA A 26 -7.26 4.56 1.99
CA ALA A 26 -6.04 3.74 1.90
C ALA A 26 -5.85 2.87 3.17
N LEU A 27 -6.19 3.40 4.34
CA LEU A 27 -6.09 2.68 5.61
C LEU A 27 -7.26 1.72 5.87
N ASP A 28 -8.28 1.67 5.00
CA ASP A 28 -9.44 0.80 5.15
C ASP A 28 -9.25 -0.56 4.44
N ALA A 29 -8.66 -1.52 5.16
CA ALA A 29 -8.49 -2.89 4.70
C ALA A 29 -9.70 -3.79 5.07
N THR A 30 -10.86 -3.22 5.41
CA THR A 30 -12.04 -4.02 5.79
C THR A 30 -12.66 -4.75 4.60
N GLY A 31 -12.49 -4.20 3.40
CA GLY A 31 -13.20 -4.62 2.19
C GLY A 31 -14.70 -4.37 2.22
N MET A 32 -15.20 -3.60 3.20
CA MET A 32 -16.63 -3.30 3.39
C MET A 32 -16.94 -1.80 3.33
N GLY A 33 -15.93 -0.94 3.22
CA GLY A 33 -16.10 0.50 3.06
C GLY A 33 -16.42 0.94 1.64
N LEU A 34 -16.49 2.26 1.45
CA LEU A 34 -16.66 2.89 0.14
C LEU A 34 -15.67 2.33 -0.87
N ALA A 35 -16.16 1.93 -2.04
CA ALA A 35 -15.35 1.46 -3.17
C ALA A 35 -14.45 0.24 -2.86
N ASP A 36 -14.97 -0.71 -2.07
CA ASP A 36 -14.30 -1.92 -1.58
C ASP A 36 -13.10 -1.66 -0.64
N GLY A 37 -13.14 -0.54 0.09
CA GLY A 37 -12.07 -0.09 0.97
C GLY A 37 -10.84 0.35 0.18
N ASN A 38 -9.67 -0.13 0.56
CA ASN A 38 -8.40 0.23 -0.07
C ASN A 38 -8.12 -0.47 -1.39
N LYS A 39 -8.93 -1.47 -1.81
CA LYS A 39 -8.58 -2.35 -2.95
C LYS A 39 -8.40 -1.62 -4.28
N ARG A 40 -9.22 -0.61 -4.57
CA ARG A 40 -9.08 0.18 -5.82
C ARG A 40 -7.84 1.07 -5.80
N LEU A 41 -7.51 1.65 -4.64
CA LEU A 41 -6.26 2.39 -4.45
C LEU A 41 -5.04 1.46 -4.50
N ALA A 42 -5.16 0.25 -3.97
CA ALA A 42 -4.12 -0.77 -4.07
C ALA A 42 -3.84 -1.15 -5.52
N LEU A 43 -4.89 -1.36 -6.34
CA LEU A 43 -4.72 -1.62 -7.77
C LEU A 43 -4.04 -0.46 -8.51
N LEU A 44 -4.44 0.78 -8.22
CA LEU A 44 -3.76 1.96 -8.77
C LEU A 44 -2.28 1.97 -8.35
N GLY A 45 -2.02 1.65 -7.09
CA GLY A 45 -0.68 1.68 -6.55
C GLY A 45 0.26 0.59 -7.04
N ASP A 46 -0.26 -0.62 -7.27
CA ASP A 46 0.46 -1.70 -7.98
C ASP A 46 0.96 -1.20 -9.34
N LYS A 47 0.08 -0.60 -10.15
CA LYS A 47 0.45 -0.09 -11.48
C LYS A 47 1.41 1.09 -11.45
N MET A 48 1.24 2.01 -10.50
CA MET A 48 2.13 3.14 -10.35
C MET A 48 3.52 2.71 -9.86
N THR A 49 3.59 1.72 -8.96
CA THR A 49 4.87 1.15 -8.49
C THR A 49 5.59 0.41 -9.62
N ALA A 50 4.87 -0.41 -10.38
CA ALA A 50 5.43 -1.07 -11.56
C ALA A 50 5.97 -0.06 -12.58
N ALA A 51 5.26 1.05 -12.81
CA ALA A 51 5.72 2.12 -13.68
C ALA A 51 7.00 2.79 -13.14
N ALA A 52 7.07 3.10 -11.84
CA ALA A 52 8.25 3.68 -11.21
C ALA A 52 9.48 2.77 -11.34
N VAL A 53 9.33 1.48 -11.02
CA VAL A 53 10.38 0.45 -11.19
C VAL A 53 10.80 0.34 -12.66
N THR A 54 9.85 0.43 -13.59
CA THR A 54 10.14 0.39 -15.03
C THR A 54 10.96 1.61 -15.47
N VAL A 55 10.67 2.80 -14.95
CA VAL A 55 11.44 4.02 -15.23
C VAL A 55 12.86 3.90 -14.68
N GLU A 56 13.02 3.47 -13.43
CA GLU A 56 14.35 3.26 -12.83
C GLU A 56 15.17 2.24 -13.63
N TRP A 57 14.56 1.09 -13.95
CA TRP A 57 15.18 0.09 -14.81
C TRP A 57 15.61 0.69 -16.16
N TYR A 58 14.75 1.43 -16.84
CA TYR A 58 15.06 2.05 -18.12
C TYR A 58 16.27 3.00 -18.02
N THR A 59 16.31 3.83 -16.97
CA THR A 59 17.42 4.77 -16.75
C THR A 59 18.75 4.09 -16.41
N SER A 60 18.72 2.85 -15.90
CA SER A 60 19.94 2.09 -15.58
C SER A 60 20.70 1.57 -16.81
N GLY A 61 20.04 1.49 -17.97
CA GLY A 61 20.59 0.87 -19.19
C GLY A 61 20.69 -0.65 -19.14
N ALA A 62 20.12 -1.31 -18.14
CA ALA A 62 20.14 -2.77 -18.01
C ALA A 62 19.39 -3.47 -19.16
N PRO A 63 19.72 -4.73 -19.51
CA PRO A 63 19.05 -5.45 -20.60
C PRO A 63 17.56 -5.65 -20.34
N ARG A 64 16.75 -5.64 -21.40
CA ARG A 64 15.28 -5.85 -21.32
C ARG A 64 14.87 -7.09 -20.52
N ALA A 65 15.62 -8.19 -20.62
CA ALA A 65 15.33 -9.43 -19.90
C ALA A 65 15.38 -9.29 -18.36
N SER A 66 16.01 -8.23 -17.83
CA SER A 66 16.02 -7.94 -16.39
C SER A 66 14.78 -7.17 -15.91
N ALA A 67 14.05 -6.50 -16.81
CA ALA A 67 12.87 -5.69 -16.47
C ALA A 67 11.76 -6.55 -15.87
N ASP A 68 11.43 -7.67 -16.52
CA ASP A 68 10.35 -8.56 -16.09
C ASP A 68 10.61 -9.11 -14.69
N ARG A 69 11.88 -9.42 -14.35
CA ARG A 69 12.24 -9.89 -13.01
C ARG A 69 12.07 -8.81 -11.96
N LEU A 70 12.41 -7.55 -12.25
CA LEU A 70 12.25 -6.44 -11.33
C LEU A 70 10.78 -6.11 -11.07
N ILE A 71 9.95 -6.17 -12.12
CA ILE A 71 8.51 -5.95 -12.00
C ILE A 71 7.85 -7.10 -11.23
N GLN A 72 8.25 -8.36 -11.50
CA GLN A 72 7.68 -9.53 -10.83
C GLN A 72 8.19 -9.76 -9.40
N ALA A 73 9.30 -9.14 -9.01
CA ALA A 73 9.84 -9.27 -7.65
C ALA A 73 8.83 -8.84 -6.59
N GLN A 74 7.94 -7.89 -6.90
CA GLN A 74 6.93 -7.37 -5.98
C GLN A 74 5.78 -8.35 -5.71
N SER A 75 6.09 -9.46 -5.03
CA SER A 75 5.08 -10.41 -4.58
C SER A 75 4.32 -9.90 -3.36
N ASP A 76 3.07 -10.35 -3.18
CA ASP A 76 2.28 -10.09 -1.98
C ASP A 76 3.06 -10.43 -0.69
N ALA A 77 3.92 -11.45 -0.73
CA ALA A 77 4.72 -11.88 0.42
C ALA A 77 5.80 -10.85 0.80
N GLU A 78 6.50 -10.30 -0.19
CA GLU A 78 7.53 -9.26 0.02
C GLU A 78 6.89 -7.95 0.47
N LEU A 79 5.80 -7.52 -0.19
CA LEU A 79 5.05 -6.33 0.20
C LEU A 79 4.47 -6.48 1.61
N ALA A 80 3.97 -7.65 1.97
CA ALA A 80 3.51 -7.92 3.34
C ALA A 80 4.64 -7.92 4.36
N ALA A 81 5.86 -8.34 4.00
CA ALA A 81 7.03 -8.25 4.89
C ALA A 81 7.40 -6.79 5.15
N VAL A 82 7.42 -5.95 4.11
CA VAL A 82 7.63 -4.50 4.25
C VAL A 82 6.53 -3.85 5.11
N ALA A 83 5.26 -4.19 4.87
CA ALA A 83 4.15 -3.69 5.66
C ALA A 83 4.26 -4.06 7.16
N ARG A 84 4.83 -5.24 7.49
CA ARG A 84 5.07 -5.66 8.88
C ARG A 84 6.29 -4.98 9.52
N ASN A 85 7.29 -4.67 8.72
CA ASN A 85 8.50 -3.99 9.16
C ASN A 85 8.32 -2.46 9.25
N THR A 86 7.13 -1.97 8.89
CA THR A 86 6.73 -0.57 9.05
C THR A 86 5.62 -0.50 10.09
N ASP A 87 5.43 0.67 10.68
CA ASP A 87 4.35 0.91 11.65
C ASP A 87 2.93 0.93 10.99
N LEU A 88 2.84 0.59 9.69
CA LEU A 88 1.60 0.56 8.91
C LEU A 88 0.56 -0.39 9.53
N VAL A 89 1.00 -1.51 10.10
CA VAL A 89 0.14 -2.51 10.76
C VAL A 89 -0.65 -1.93 11.94
N GLU A 90 -0.14 -0.89 12.59
CA GLU A 90 -0.78 -0.27 13.76
C GLU A 90 -1.83 0.78 13.39
N VAL A 91 -1.84 1.24 12.14
CA VAL A 91 -2.75 2.29 11.65
C VAL A 91 -3.80 1.78 10.66
N ILE A 92 -3.66 0.58 10.12
CA ILE A 92 -4.64 -0.06 9.23
C ILE A 92 -5.90 -0.47 10.01
N THR A 93 -7.06 -0.19 9.41
CA THR A 93 -8.36 -0.69 9.88
C THR A 93 -8.68 -2.01 9.20
N PHE A 94 -8.79 -3.07 9.99
CA PHE A 94 -9.14 -4.41 9.51
C PHE A 94 -10.62 -4.71 9.68
N ASN A 95 -11.13 -5.67 8.90
CA ASN A 95 -12.52 -6.13 9.00
C ASN A 95 -12.82 -6.62 10.43
N PRO A 96 -13.84 -6.07 11.12
CA PRO A 96 -14.15 -6.45 12.50
C PRO A 96 -14.62 -7.90 12.66
N GLY A 97 -15.09 -8.55 11.59
CA GLY A 97 -15.43 -9.98 11.56
C GLY A 97 -14.21 -10.91 11.45
N LEU A 98 -13.01 -10.37 11.25
CA LEU A 98 -11.73 -11.09 11.23
C LEU A 98 -10.93 -10.75 12.49
N SER A 99 -10.36 -11.77 13.15
CA SER A 99 -9.44 -11.50 14.25
C SER A 99 -8.17 -10.80 13.75
N LYS A 100 -7.58 -9.88 14.55
CA LYS A 100 -6.32 -9.18 14.19
C LYS A 100 -5.25 -10.18 13.73
N ARG A 101 -5.12 -11.34 14.40
CA ARG A 101 -4.20 -12.41 13.99
C ARG A 101 -4.46 -12.94 12.58
N LYS A 102 -5.73 -13.19 12.21
CA LYS A 102 -6.09 -13.66 10.86
C LYS A 102 -5.85 -12.58 9.81
N ALA A 103 -6.15 -11.33 10.13
CA ALA A 103 -5.92 -10.21 9.22
C ALA A 103 -4.42 -10.01 8.94
N LEU A 104 -3.56 -10.05 9.97
CA LEU A 104 -2.11 -9.93 9.84
C LEU A 104 -1.42 -11.15 9.20
N ALA A 105 -2.09 -12.31 9.19
CA ALA A 105 -1.62 -13.48 8.47
C ALA A 105 -1.85 -13.38 6.95
N SER A 106 -2.77 -12.52 6.50
CA SER A 106 -3.07 -12.35 5.08
C SER A 106 -2.02 -11.47 4.41
N ALA A 107 -1.13 -12.09 3.61
CA ALA A 107 -0.15 -11.36 2.80
C ALA A 107 -0.84 -10.36 1.86
N ARG A 108 -1.92 -10.78 1.19
CA ARG A 108 -2.69 -9.91 0.29
C ARG A 108 -3.28 -8.68 0.98
N THR A 109 -3.80 -8.83 2.21
CA THR A 109 -4.38 -7.69 2.94
C THR A 109 -3.31 -6.65 3.27
N LEU A 110 -2.13 -7.10 3.69
CA LEU A 110 -1.00 -6.24 4.01
C LEU A 110 -0.36 -5.61 2.77
N ALA A 111 -0.23 -6.39 1.69
CA ALA A 111 0.24 -5.90 0.39
C ALA A 111 -0.67 -4.79 -0.14
N ASN A 112 -1.99 -5.03 -0.20
CA ASN A 112 -2.96 -4.01 -0.61
C ASN A 112 -2.86 -2.73 0.24
N ALA A 113 -2.65 -2.86 1.55
CA ALA A 113 -2.50 -1.69 2.42
C ALA A 113 -1.24 -0.89 2.07
N LEU A 114 -0.12 -1.56 1.86
CA LEU A 114 1.12 -0.93 1.41
C LEU A 114 0.99 -0.30 0.01
N GLU A 115 0.32 -0.96 -0.93
CA GLU A 115 0.13 -0.47 -2.30
C GLU A 115 -0.82 0.73 -2.37
N SER A 116 -1.89 0.73 -1.57
CA SER A 116 -2.88 1.82 -1.57
C SER A 116 -2.35 3.13 -1.02
N TYR A 117 -1.30 3.03 -0.21
CA TYR A 117 -0.79 4.10 0.63
C TYR A 117 -0.01 5.18 -0.14
N PRO A 118 1.03 4.87 -0.94
CA PRO A 118 1.86 5.85 -1.63
C PRO A 118 1.13 6.68 -2.69
N TRP A 119 -0.06 6.27 -3.14
CA TRP A 119 -0.74 6.86 -4.30
C TRP A 119 -2.06 7.56 -3.98
N SER A 120 -2.38 7.73 -2.70
CA SER A 120 -3.58 8.42 -2.21
C SER A 120 -3.57 9.96 -2.42
N HIS A 121 -2.78 10.44 -3.40
CA HIS A 121 -2.56 11.84 -3.76
C HIS A 121 -2.88 12.15 -5.23
N LEU A 122 -3.32 11.17 -6.04
CA LEU A 122 -3.69 11.42 -7.44
C LEU A 122 -5.10 12.06 -7.50
N PRO A 123 -5.32 13.06 -8.38
CA PRO A 123 -6.57 13.81 -8.49
C PRO A 123 -7.77 12.95 -8.89
#